data_AF-A0A382AU47-F1
#
_entry.id   AF-A0A382AU47-F1
#
_cell.length_a   1.000
_cell.length_b   1.000
_cell.length_c   1.000
_cell.angle_alpha   90.00
_cell.angle_beta   90.00
_cell.angle_gamma   90.00
#
_symmetry.space_group_name_H-M   'P 1'
#
loop_
_entity.id
_entity.type
_entity.pdbx_description
1 polymer ?
#
loop_
_entity_poly.entity_id
_entity_poly.type
_entity_poly.pdbx_seq_one_letter_code
_entity_poly.pdbx_strand_id
1 'polypeptide(L)'
;MLSFRIHGMETLSGPYSSWYDKAHLVKGKTAGWVKEDFEKAGFRMVPNTPVRKGSYIANNVVLMPCFINIGSYIGSGTMMDTFSRAGSCCQIGKNCHISAGSGVGGVLEPAQALPTIIEDNVFLGAMSEVVEGVIVGEGSVLSMGMCIGQSTKIVDRKTGEITYGKIPPYSVLVPGSLPDKKNPMA
;
A
#
# COMPACT_ATOMS: atom_id res chain seq x y z
N MET A 1 -17.37 2.27 -5.07
CA MET A 1 -18.60 1.48 -4.81
C MET A 1 -19.61 1.51 -5.96
N LEU A 2 -20.12 2.67 -6.39
CA LEU A 2 -21.07 2.72 -7.53
C LEU A 2 -20.50 2.10 -8.82
N SER A 3 -19.21 2.32 -9.11
CA SER A 3 -18.52 1.73 -10.26
C SER A 3 -18.65 0.21 -10.31
N PHE A 4 -18.60 -0.47 -9.16
CA PHE A 4 -18.74 -1.92 -9.09
C PHE A 4 -20.16 -2.39 -9.41
N ARG A 5 -21.18 -1.54 -9.20
CA ARG A 5 -22.59 -1.86 -9.49
C ARG A 5 -22.93 -1.62 -10.96
N ILE A 6 -22.43 -0.54 -11.55
CA ILE A 6 -22.80 -0.14 -12.93
C ILE A 6 -22.00 -0.89 -14.01
N HIS A 7 -20.84 -1.44 -13.68
CA HIS A 7 -20.04 -2.22 -14.62
C HIS A 7 -20.30 -3.72 -14.45
N GLY A 8 -20.63 -4.36 -15.57
CA GLY A 8 -20.68 -5.81 -15.69
C GLY A 8 -19.29 -6.45 -15.61
N MET A 9 -19.26 -7.78 -15.67
CA MET A 9 -18.04 -8.56 -15.79
C MET A 9 -17.61 -8.64 -17.26
N GLU A 10 -16.32 -8.71 -17.52
CA GLU A 10 -15.74 -8.88 -18.86
C GLU A 10 -14.54 -9.83 -18.77
N THR A 11 -14.35 -10.63 -19.82
CA THR A 11 -13.16 -11.47 -19.96
C THR A 11 -12.03 -10.67 -20.59
N LEU A 12 -10.85 -10.69 -19.97
CA LEU A 12 -9.59 -10.26 -20.59
C LEU A 12 -8.76 -11.50 -20.89
N SER A 13 -8.56 -11.81 -22.17
CA SER A 13 -7.68 -12.91 -22.59
C SER A 13 -6.25 -12.41 -22.76
N GLY A 14 -5.31 -13.15 -22.21
CA GLY A 14 -3.87 -12.97 -22.37
C GLY A 14 -3.20 -14.18 -23.04
N PRO A 15 -1.89 -14.12 -23.28
CA PRO A 15 -1.18 -15.15 -24.03
C PRO A 15 -1.15 -16.54 -23.35
N TYR A 16 -1.31 -16.60 -22.03
CA TYR A 16 -1.24 -17.85 -21.24
C TYR A 16 -2.38 -18.01 -20.22
N SER A 17 -3.33 -17.07 -20.17
CA SER A 17 -4.42 -17.07 -19.19
C SER A 17 -5.60 -16.23 -19.67
N SER A 18 -6.71 -16.30 -18.97
CA SER A 18 -7.83 -15.38 -19.12
C SER A 18 -8.32 -14.96 -17.73
N TRP A 19 -8.65 -13.69 -17.59
CA TRP A 19 -9.18 -13.11 -16.37
C TRP A 19 -10.63 -12.71 -16.58
N TYR A 20 -11.46 -12.82 -15.55
CA TYR A 20 -12.86 -12.41 -15.55
C TYR A 20 -13.13 -11.53 -14.34
N ASP A 21 -13.20 -10.22 -14.56
CA ASP A 21 -13.40 -9.21 -13.51
C ASP A 21 -14.28 -8.08 -14.07
N LYS A 22 -14.60 -7.09 -13.24
CA LYS A 22 -15.38 -5.91 -13.63
C LYS A 22 -14.72 -5.22 -14.83
N ALA A 23 -15.52 -4.92 -15.86
CA ALA A 23 -15.04 -4.38 -17.14
C ALA A 23 -14.10 -3.16 -17.02
N HIS A 24 -14.40 -2.27 -16.07
CA HIS A 24 -13.60 -1.07 -15.80
C HIS A 24 -12.30 -1.32 -15.01
N LEU A 25 -12.16 -2.48 -14.35
CA LEU A 25 -10.98 -2.85 -13.55
C LEU A 25 -10.06 -3.81 -14.30
N VAL A 26 -10.63 -4.81 -14.98
CA VAL A 26 -9.89 -5.94 -15.55
C VAL A 26 -8.84 -5.49 -16.57
N LYS A 27 -9.13 -4.45 -17.35
CA LYS A 27 -8.20 -3.88 -18.35
C LYS A 27 -7.06 -3.10 -17.69
N GLY A 28 -7.26 -2.59 -16.48
CA GLY A 28 -6.29 -1.76 -15.78
C GLY A 28 -6.31 -0.27 -16.19
N LYS A 29 -5.45 0.52 -15.53
CA LYS A 29 -5.35 1.98 -15.67
C LYS A 29 -4.75 2.40 -17.01
N THR A 30 -3.75 1.64 -17.47
CA THR A 30 -2.91 1.97 -18.63
C THR A 30 -3.36 1.24 -19.90
N ALA A 31 -4.55 0.64 -19.89
CA ALA A 31 -5.13 0.00 -21.07
C ALA A 31 -5.27 1.00 -22.22
N GLY A 32 -4.63 0.70 -23.35
CA GLY A 32 -4.65 1.55 -24.55
C GLY A 32 -3.79 2.81 -24.46
N TRP A 33 -2.95 2.96 -23.43
CA TRP A 33 -2.00 4.08 -23.36
C TRP A 33 -0.95 3.98 -24.47
N VAL A 34 -0.62 5.13 -25.03
CA VAL A 34 0.48 5.31 -25.99
C VAL A 34 1.68 5.98 -25.32
N LYS A 35 2.78 6.15 -26.07
CA LYS A 35 4.02 6.73 -25.56
C LYS A 35 3.79 8.08 -24.87
N GLU A 36 3.00 8.95 -25.49
CA GLU A 36 2.72 10.30 -25.01
C GLU A 36 1.97 10.29 -23.67
N ASP A 37 1.09 9.30 -23.44
CA ASP A 37 0.40 9.13 -22.16
C ASP A 37 1.38 8.78 -21.04
N PHE A 38 2.33 7.88 -21.30
CA PHE A 38 3.36 7.51 -20.34
C PHE A 38 4.33 8.65 -20.06
N GLU A 39 4.79 9.37 -21.09
CA GLU A 39 5.66 10.54 -20.92
C GLU A 39 4.97 11.64 -20.11
N LYS A 40 3.69 11.90 -20.37
CA LYS A 40 2.88 12.86 -19.61
C LYS A 40 2.67 12.42 -18.16
N ALA A 41 2.46 11.13 -17.92
CA ALA A 41 2.26 10.61 -16.57
C ALA A 41 3.56 10.59 -15.75
N GLY A 42 4.70 10.37 -16.40
CA GLY A 42 6.04 10.53 -15.81
C GLY A 42 6.43 9.51 -14.74
N PHE A 43 5.72 8.38 -14.64
CA PHE A 43 6.11 7.27 -13.77
C PHE A 43 6.65 6.09 -14.59
N ARG A 44 7.52 5.29 -13.97
CA ARG A 44 8.04 4.06 -14.55
C ARG A 44 7.21 2.87 -14.07
N MET A 45 6.83 1.99 -14.99
CA MET A 45 6.05 0.79 -14.70
C MET A 45 6.70 -0.43 -15.33
N VAL A 46 7.13 -1.37 -14.49
CA VAL A 46 7.85 -2.58 -14.92
C VAL A 46 6.84 -3.72 -15.15
N PRO A 47 6.93 -4.50 -16.24
CA PRO A 47 6.11 -5.69 -16.44
C PRO A 47 6.37 -6.75 -15.33
N ASN A 48 5.36 -7.38 -14.73
CA ASN A 48 3.92 -7.39 -15.01
C ASN A 48 3.11 -6.74 -13.86
N THR A 49 3.18 -5.42 -13.70
CA THR A 49 2.48 -4.67 -12.62
C THR A 49 0.99 -4.44 -12.94
N PRO A 50 0.01 -5.03 -12.24
CA PRO A 50 -1.39 -4.70 -12.46
C PRO A 50 -1.76 -3.43 -11.68
N VAL A 51 -2.26 -2.43 -12.39
CA VAL A 51 -2.72 -1.16 -11.82
C VAL A 51 -4.19 -0.98 -12.19
N ARG A 52 -5.08 -0.91 -11.21
CA ARG A 52 -6.52 -0.72 -11.47
C ARG A 52 -6.85 0.72 -11.83
N LYS A 53 -7.80 0.90 -12.77
CA LYS A 53 -8.37 2.22 -13.09
C LYS A 53 -9.02 2.83 -11.85
N GLY A 54 -8.84 4.14 -11.68
CA GLY A 54 -9.28 4.87 -10.48
C GLY A 54 -8.23 4.97 -9.37
N SER A 55 -6.99 4.51 -9.61
CA SER A 55 -5.82 4.86 -8.80
C SER A 55 -5.07 6.06 -9.39
N TYR A 56 -4.35 6.79 -8.53
CA TYR A 56 -3.43 7.85 -8.93
C TYR A 56 -1.98 7.45 -8.64
N ILE A 57 -1.11 7.74 -9.60
CA ILE A 57 0.33 7.50 -9.54
C ILE A 57 0.98 8.80 -9.99
N ALA A 58 1.74 9.43 -9.10
CA ALA A 58 2.43 10.68 -9.36
C ALA A 58 3.67 10.49 -10.25
N ASN A 59 4.24 11.60 -10.69
CA ASN A 59 5.50 11.61 -11.44
C ASN A 59 6.67 11.03 -10.62
N ASN A 60 7.68 10.52 -11.32
CA ASN A 60 8.89 9.92 -10.76
C ASN A 60 8.65 8.70 -9.85
N VAL A 61 7.43 8.16 -9.79
CA VAL A 61 7.18 6.88 -9.13
C VAL A 61 7.80 5.74 -9.93
N VAL A 62 8.35 4.76 -9.23
CA VAL A 62 8.81 3.50 -9.83
C VAL A 62 7.95 2.36 -9.31
N LEU A 63 7.19 1.74 -10.22
CA LEU A 63 6.46 0.51 -9.97
C LEU A 63 7.27 -0.67 -10.48
N MET A 64 7.95 -1.36 -9.59
CA MET A 64 8.42 -2.73 -9.82
C MET A 64 7.20 -3.67 -9.90
N PRO A 65 7.34 -4.96 -10.27
CA PRO A 65 6.20 -5.88 -10.35
C PRO A 65 5.41 -5.94 -9.03
N CYS A 66 4.36 -5.15 -8.93
CA CYS A 66 3.58 -4.88 -7.72
C CYS A 66 2.09 -4.76 -8.06
N PHE A 67 1.23 -4.56 -7.07
CA PHE A 67 -0.21 -4.38 -7.30
C PHE A 67 -0.71 -3.05 -6.73
N ILE A 68 -1.39 -2.26 -7.57
CA ILE A 68 -2.02 -1.01 -7.17
C ILE A 68 -3.54 -1.10 -7.37
N ASN A 69 -4.28 -1.05 -6.28
CA ASN A 69 -5.72 -1.18 -6.29
C ASN A 69 -6.44 0.15 -6.56
N ILE A 70 -7.74 0.09 -6.85
CA ILE A 70 -8.60 1.26 -7.10
C ILE A 70 -8.62 2.22 -5.90
N GLY A 71 -8.65 3.53 -6.16
CA GLY A 71 -8.71 4.57 -5.14
C GLY A 71 -7.38 4.88 -4.46
N SER A 72 -6.35 4.05 -4.66
CA SER A 72 -5.02 4.29 -4.07
C SER A 72 -4.40 5.55 -4.64
N TYR A 73 -3.66 6.28 -3.81
CA TYR A 73 -2.84 7.42 -4.19
C TYR A 73 -1.38 7.13 -3.87
N ILE A 74 -0.51 7.25 -4.88
CA ILE A 74 0.94 7.09 -4.73
C ILE A 74 1.62 8.42 -5.04
N GLY A 75 2.25 9.02 -4.03
CA GLY A 75 2.95 10.30 -4.11
C GLY A 75 4.24 10.25 -4.93
N SER A 76 4.72 11.42 -5.35
CA SER A 76 5.85 11.56 -6.28
C SER A 76 7.15 10.99 -5.72
N GLY A 77 7.97 10.40 -6.57
CA GLY A 77 9.28 9.85 -6.18
C GLY A 77 9.22 8.58 -5.33
N THR A 78 8.02 8.04 -5.05
CA THR A 78 7.87 6.82 -4.28
C THR A 78 8.27 5.58 -5.07
N MET A 79 8.93 4.65 -4.40
CA MET A 79 9.30 3.34 -4.93
C MET A 79 8.37 2.26 -4.38
N MET A 80 7.71 1.53 -5.28
CA MET A 80 6.94 0.33 -4.98
C MET A 80 7.73 -0.88 -5.47
N ASP A 81 8.36 -1.62 -4.57
CA ASP A 81 9.24 -2.75 -4.91
C ASP A 81 8.47 -4.00 -5.32
N THR A 82 9.21 -5.00 -5.82
CA THR A 82 8.68 -6.27 -6.28
C THR A 82 7.81 -6.94 -5.21
N PHE A 83 6.62 -7.37 -5.61
CA PHE A 83 5.56 -7.95 -4.78
C PHE A 83 4.99 -7.04 -3.68
N SER A 84 5.29 -5.74 -3.71
CA SER A 84 4.58 -4.79 -2.86
C SER A 84 3.12 -4.61 -3.29
N ARG A 85 2.26 -4.16 -2.37
CA ARG A 85 0.83 -3.99 -2.60
C ARG A 85 0.33 -2.67 -2.02
N ALA A 86 -0.34 -1.88 -2.85
CA ALA A 86 -1.14 -0.74 -2.43
C ALA A 86 -2.63 -1.13 -2.51
N GLY A 87 -3.23 -1.36 -1.35
CA GLY A 87 -4.64 -1.73 -1.20
C GLY A 87 -5.59 -0.58 -1.52
N SER A 88 -6.88 -0.88 -1.68
CA SER A 88 -7.86 0.12 -2.12
C SER A 88 -7.91 1.34 -1.20
N CYS A 89 -7.95 2.53 -1.80
CA CYS A 89 -8.00 3.82 -1.11
C CYS A 89 -6.77 4.16 -0.25
N CYS A 90 -5.75 3.32 -0.15
CA CYS A 90 -4.57 3.67 0.65
C CYS A 90 -3.89 4.93 0.12
N GLN A 91 -3.30 5.71 1.02
CA GLN A 91 -2.58 6.93 0.69
C GLN A 91 -1.11 6.72 1.02
N ILE A 92 -0.26 6.73 -0.01
CA ILE A 92 1.19 6.63 0.16
C ILE A 92 1.78 7.96 -0.28
N GLY A 93 2.53 8.57 0.63
CA GLY A 93 3.14 9.88 0.47
C GLY A 93 4.23 9.93 -0.60
N LYS A 94 4.95 11.04 -0.62
CA LYS A 94 6.08 11.30 -1.51
C LYS A 94 7.35 10.68 -0.97
N ASN A 95 8.24 10.30 -1.87
CA ASN A 95 9.57 9.77 -1.55
C ASN A 95 9.56 8.60 -0.55
N CYS A 96 8.47 7.82 -0.54
CA CYS A 96 8.41 6.63 0.29
C CYS A 96 9.14 5.47 -0.41
N HIS A 97 9.66 4.54 0.38
CA HIS A 97 10.18 3.28 -0.12
C HIS A 97 9.35 2.14 0.46
N ILE A 98 8.48 1.57 -0.37
CA ILE A 98 7.68 0.40 -0.03
C ILE A 98 8.44 -0.83 -0.50
N SER A 99 9.20 -1.44 0.41
CA SER A 99 10.14 -2.52 0.09
C SER A 99 9.45 -3.81 -0.34
N ALA A 100 10.23 -4.73 -0.91
CA ALA A 100 9.72 -5.97 -1.51
C ALA A 100 8.78 -6.77 -0.60
N GLY A 101 7.68 -7.27 -1.18
CA GLY A 101 6.65 -8.06 -0.49
C GLY A 101 5.74 -7.26 0.47
N SER A 102 6.04 -5.99 0.73
CA SER A 102 5.34 -5.21 1.75
C SER A 102 3.93 -4.80 1.30
N GLY A 103 2.98 -4.80 2.24
CA GLY A 103 1.60 -4.45 1.99
C GLY A 103 1.17 -3.19 2.72
N VAL A 104 0.49 -2.30 2.01
CA VAL A 104 -0.30 -1.21 2.57
C VAL A 104 -1.77 -1.57 2.36
N GLY A 105 -2.46 -1.91 3.45
CA GLY A 105 -3.80 -2.45 3.45
C GLY A 105 -4.84 -1.48 2.88
N GLY A 106 -5.81 -2.04 2.16
CA GLY A 106 -6.91 -1.27 1.60
C GLY A 106 -8.06 -1.13 2.59
N VAL A 107 -8.74 0.03 2.55
CA VAL A 107 -9.98 0.26 3.29
C VAL A 107 -10.97 0.93 2.35
N LEU A 108 -11.97 0.20 1.90
CA LEU A 108 -13.04 0.73 1.06
C LEU A 108 -14.35 0.89 1.84
N GLU A 109 -14.58 -0.02 2.77
CA GLU A 109 -15.67 0.02 3.72
C GLU A 109 -15.09 -0.27 5.12
N PRO A 110 -15.68 0.32 6.18
CA PRO A 110 -16.85 1.18 6.13
C PRO A 110 -16.52 2.61 5.65
N ALA A 111 -17.49 3.34 5.10
CA ALA A 111 -17.23 4.61 4.38
C ALA A 111 -16.63 5.73 5.24
N GLN A 112 -16.87 5.69 6.56
CA GLN A 112 -16.31 6.62 7.53
C GLN A 112 -14.88 6.27 7.97
N ALA A 113 -14.39 5.07 7.66
CA ALA A 113 -13.04 4.66 8.07
C ALA A 113 -12.00 5.41 7.24
N LEU A 114 -10.93 5.84 7.92
CA LEU A 114 -9.77 6.34 7.22
C LEU A 114 -9.09 5.18 6.47
N PRO A 115 -8.56 5.44 5.27
CA PRO A 115 -7.68 4.50 4.62
C PRO A 115 -6.38 4.33 5.40
N THR A 116 -5.63 3.28 5.10
CA THR A 116 -4.24 3.18 5.58
C THR A 116 -3.43 4.30 4.95
N ILE A 117 -2.69 5.04 5.77
CA ILE A 117 -1.92 6.21 5.36
C ILE A 117 -0.45 5.97 5.69
N ILE A 118 0.40 6.09 4.69
CA ILE A 118 1.84 6.18 4.80
C ILE A 118 2.21 7.61 4.45
N GLU A 119 2.63 8.43 5.41
CA GLU A 119 3.02 9.82 5.17
C GLU A 119 4.35 9.91 4.39
N ASP A 120 4.77 11.13 4.05
CA ASP A 120 5.93 11.39 3.22
C ASP A 120 7.23 10.83 3.84
N ASN A 121 8.20 10.48 2.99
CA ASN A 121 9.55 10.06 3.37
C ASN A 121 9.63 8.79 4.25
N VAL A 122 8.58 7.96 4.26
CA VAL A 122 8.56 6.72 5.04
C VAL A 122 9.32 5.60 4.32
N PHE A 123 10.14 4.88 5.07
CA PHE A 123 10.71 3.59 4.65
C PHE A 123 9.91 2.45 5.29
N LEU A 124 9.24 1.63 4.47
CA LEU A 124 8.58 0.40 4.90
C LEU A 124 9.44 -0.79 4.48
N GLY A 125 10.12 -1.39 5.45
CA GLY A 125 11.03 -2.52 5.22
C GLY A 125 10.33 -3.78 4.73
N ALA A 126 11.09 -4.63 4.04
CA ALA A 126 10.57 -5.79 3.31
C ALA A 126 9.68 -6.72 4.16
N MET A 127 8.71 -7.34 3.51
CA MET A 127 7.75 -8.27 4.14
C MET A 127 6.96 -7.64 5.31
N SER A 128 6.83 -6.33 5.35
CA SER A 128 6.01 -5.64 6.35
C SER A 128 4.60 -5.38 5.84
N GLU A 129 3.64 -5.32 6.75
CA GLU A 129 2.23 -5.15 6.47
C GLU A 129 1.67 -4.08 7.41
N VAL A 130 1.11 -3.01 6.85
CA VAL A 130 0.42 -1.94 7.59
C VAL A 130 -1.01 -1.88 7.08
N VAL A 131 -2.01 -2.08 7.94
CA VAL A 131 -3.40 -2.36 7.52
C VAL A 131 -4.43 -1.59 8.36
N GLU A 132 -5.71 -1.75 8.01
CA GLU A 132 -6.85 -1.36 8.84
C GLU A 132 -6.92 0.14 9.18
N GLY A 133 -6.41 1.01 8.30
CA GLY A 133 -6.45 2.46 8.55
C GLY A 133 -5.35 2.96 9.48
N VAL A 134 -4.32 2.15 9.74
CA VAL A 134 -3.13 2.60 10.48
C VAL A 134 -2.47 3.77 9.73
N ILE A 135 -2.00 4.75 10.50
CA ILE A 135 -1.29 5.93 10.00
C ILE A 135 0.18 5.82 10.40
N VAL A 136 1.08 5.82 9.42
CA VAL A 136 2.52 5.90 9.63
C VAL A 136 2.98 7.33 9.43
N GLY A 137 3.45 7.96 10.51
CA GLY A 137 3.91 9.34 10.50
C GLY A 137 5.14 9.57 9.62
N GLU A 138 5.25 10.78 9.10
CA GLU A 138 6.31 11.22 8.17
C GLU A 138 7.71 10.81 8.62
N GLY A 139 8.55 10.38 7.67
CA GLY A 139 9.97 10.12 7.92
C GLY A 139 10.25 8.89 8.79
N SER A 140 9.22 8.09 9.11
CA SER A 140 9.39 6.88 9.91
C SER A 140 10.08 5.77 9.12
N VAL A 141 10.82 4.92 9.84
CA VAL A 141 11.54 3.76 9.31
C VAL A 141 11.04 2.51 10.00
N LEU A 142 10.34 1.66 9.26
CA LEU A 142 9.90 0.35 9.72
C LEU A 142 10.90 -0.69 9.21
N SER A 143 11.45 -1.50 10.13
CA SER A 143 12.30 -2.64 9.78
C SER A 143 11.51 -3.70 9.01
N MET A 144 12.18 -4.78 8.62
CA MET A 144 11.55 -5.93 7.96
C MET A 144 10.58 -6.66 8.89
N GLY A 145 9.52 -7.25 8.32
CA GLY A 145 8.60 -8.15 9.03
C GLY A 145 7.71 -7.46 10.05
N MET A 146 7.44 -6.16 9.91
CA MET A 146 6.49 -5.46 10.78
C MET A 146 5.05 -5.82 10.39
N CYS A 147 4.22 -6.23 11.35
CA CYS A 147 2.80 -6.49 11.12
C CYS A 147 1.96 -5.56 12.00
N ILE A 148 1.41 -4.49 11.42
CA ILE A 148 0.76 -3.41 12.16
C ILE A 148 -0.68 -3.23 11.67
N GLY A 149 -1.64 -3.68 12.48
CA GLY A 149 -3.06 -3.34 12.36
C GLY A 149 -3.56 -2.55 13.56
N GLN A 150 -4.87 -2.36 13.66
CA GLN A 150 -5.50 -1.61 14.76
C GLN A 150 -5.36 -2.31 16.12
N SER A 151 -5.11 -3.63 16.12
CA SER A 151 -4.89 -4.43 17.33
C SER A 151 -3.42 -4.58 17.72
N THR A 152 -2.48 -4.12 16.88
CA THR A 152 -1.05 -4.25 17.16
C THR A 152 -0.62 -3.23 18.21
N LYS A 153 -0.03 -3.72 19.30
CA LYS A 153 0.59 -2.87 20.32
C LYS A 153 1.84 -2.20 19.76
N ILE A 154 1.87 -0.88 19.79
CA ILE A 154 3.04 -0.07 19.46
C ILE A 154 3.62 0.41 20.79
N VAL A 155 4.87 0.04 21.08
CA VAL A 155 5.49 0.29 22.38
C VAL A 155 6.66 1.23 22.22
N ASP A 156 6.62 2.37 22.90
CA ASP A 156 7.80 3.21 23.04
C ASP A 156 8.74 2.56 24.07
N ARG A 157 9.90 2.09 23.61
CA ARG A 157 10.89 1.42 24.47
C ARG A 157 11.42 2.33 25.59
N LYS A 158 11.48 3.65 25.38
CA LYS A 158 12.03 4.61 26.35
C LYS A 158 11.04 4.88 27.48
N THR A 159 9.76 5.01 27.17
CA THR A 159 8.72 5.41 28.14
C THR A 159 7.90 4.22 28.65
N GLY A 160 7.88 3.12 27.89
CA GLY A 160 6.98 1.98 28.13
C GLY A 160 5.53 2.24 27.72
N GLU A 161 5.23 3.40 27.11
CA GLU A 161 3.89 3.74 26.65
C GLU A 161 3.45 2.80 25.52
N ILE A 162 2.18 2.37 25.58
CA ILE A 162 1.57 1.51 24.57
C ILE A 162 0.48 2.30 23.84
N THR A 163 0.64 2.45 22.54
CA THR A 163 -0.32 3.07 21.63
C THR A 163 -0.76 2.09 20.55
N TYR A 164 -1.75 2.50 19.74
CA TYR A 164 -2.35 1.69 18.67
C TYR A 164 -2.72 2.59 17.50
N GLY A 165 -2.75 2.04 16.29
CA GLY A 165 -3.35 2.69 15.11
C GLY A 165 -2.55 3.85 14.50
N LYS A 166 -1.63 4.48 15.24
CA LYS A 166 -0.83 5.60 14.75
C LYS A 166 0.63 5.51 15.21
N ILE A 167 1.54 5.66 14.27
CA ILE A 167 2.97 5.76 14.50
C ILE A 167 3.37 7.24 14.46
N PRO A 168 4.04 7.78 15.49
CA PRO A 168 4.54 9.15 15.48
C PRO A 168 5.56 9.40 14.35
N PRO A 169 5.68 10.62 13.81
CA PRO A 169 6.70 10.96 12.82
C PRO A 169 8.12 10.64 13.30
N TYR A 170 9.01 10.34 12.36
CA TYR A 170 10.43 10.06 12.58
C TYR A 170 10.69 8.90 13.56
N SER A 171 9.75 7.96 13.64
CA SER A 171 9.91 6.77 14.48
C SER A 171 10.74 5.70 13.78
N VAL A 172 11.56 4.98 14.55
CA VAL A 172 12.25 3.77 14.08
C VAL A 172 11.62 2.56 14.76
N LEU A 173 11.03 1.68 13.97
CA LEU A 173 10.29 0.51 14.46
C LEU A 173 11.03 -0.78 14.12
N VAL A 174 11.08 -1.68 15.10
CA VAL A 174 11.59 -3.03 14.96
C VAL A 174 10.58 -4.01 15.56
N PRO A 175 10.47 -5.24 15.03
CA PRO A 175 9.60 -6.24 15.61
C PRO A 175 10.09 -6.61 17.01
N GLY A 176 9.16 -6.93 17.90
CA GLY A 176 9.45 -7.32 19.27
C GLY A 176 8.27 -8.02 19.92
N SER A 177 8.47 -8.47 21.14
CA SER A 177 7.44 -9.11 21.97
C SER A 177 7.35 -8.43 23.32
N LEU A 178 6.17 -8.54 23.95
CA LEU A 178 5.98 -8.18 25.35
C LEU A 178 5.82 -9.47 26.15
N PRO A 179 6.47 -9.59 27.32
CA PRO A 179 6.27 -10.76 28.19
C PRO A 179 4.80 -10.82 28.63
N ASP A 180 4.27 -12.04 28.77
CA ASP A 180 2.96 -12.22 29.38
C ASP A 180 3.06 -11.90 30.88
N LYS A 181 2.28 -10.92 31.35
CA LYS A 181 2.21 -10.57 32.78
C LYS A 181 1.76 -11.74 33.64
N LYS A 182 0.98 -12.67 33.09
CA LYS A 182 0.48 -13.86 33.80
C LYS A 182 1.37 -15.08 33.63
N ASN A 183 2.31 -15.06 32.67
CA ASN A 183 3.30 -16.11 32.48
C ASN A 183 4.62 -15.52 31.99
N PRO A 184 5.44 -14.93 32.88
CA PRO A 184 6.66 -14.23 32.50
C PRO A 184 7.76 -15.13 31.90
N MET A 185 7.57 -16.46 31.96
CA MET A 185 8.51 -17.49 31.50
C MET A 185 8.17 -18.03 30.10
N ALA A 186 7.08 -17.57 29.49
CA ALA A 186 6.65 -17.97 28.15
C ALA A 186 7.27 -17.11 27.03
#